data_AF-A0AAD8T6C5-F1
#
_entry.id   AF-A0AAD8T6C5-F1
#
_cell.length_a   1.000
_cell.length_b   1.000
_cell.length_c   1.000
_cell.angle_alpha   90.00
_cell.angle_beta   90.00
_cell.angle_gamma   90.00
#
_symmetry.space_group_name_H-M   'P 1'
#
loop_
_entity.id
_entity.type
_entity.pdbx_description
1 polymer ?
#
loop_
_entity_poly.entity_id
_entity_poly.type
_entity_poly.pdbx_seq_one_letter_code
_entity_poly.pdbx_strand_id
1 'polypeptide(L)'
;MAAGGVEEAENTFLLKSSDGAEFVVSDPEASQSRTIHRQIECMVLKDSAIHLGVKSNILSKAIEYIKKHLESDASGGGTWGAKFVDVDHETLCDFIIASDCLCIQGLLELASHTLKNKIKGKSPQEIRTMFNITSGSPPLQQDEEDVDGLCAFMDMVNDCDFEAHANRDLTSEEKSLKALDIVRRQEFIDYDPKLNDFMCTRLCLFNMAFFDIDEESTIGRGQQLHPRNKLIEESSINVISLKICESDVGFPINLFGTVIARDEVDYKCVYLFRREADDPQFITSPDDMLALMDPCRGLVASDKIYFEINLKIKTDSGAIEDFSKGLLVFNSDCLSEDEQSKTSRLTSWLSDVELTCAHVLDPMEATIAINLLKGQCNISRVEAWTTENSEDHMILYENKAEDTQIVIDDGGTVPLTRRVVAVPLDEKVVLSLVGDDESEPLVLTLGQTDEVHACKMGCGELQVKIAWTAIPERRKYNKWEFVGDELLML
;
A
#
# COMPACT_ATOMS: atom_id res chain seq x y z
N MET A 1 28.12 60.96 -12.01
CA MET A 1 27.01 60.77 -12.97
C MET A 1 27.59 60.08 -14.19
N ALA A 2 27.18 58.90 -14.64
CA ALA A 2 26.06 58.04 -14.30
C ALA A 2 26.54 56.57 -14.36
N ALA A 3 26.11 55.74 -13.41
CA ALA A 3 26.21 54.29 -13.53
C ALA A 3 25.02 53.84 -14.39
N GLY A 4 25.31 53.40 -15.62
CA GLY A 4 24.32 52.71 -16.44
C GLY A 4 24.17 51.30 -15.90
N GLY A 5 23.04 51.01 -15.26
CA GLY A 5 22.63 49.64 -14.99
C GLY A 5 22.37 48.94 -16.32
N VAL A 6 22.98 47.78 -16.50
CA VAL A 6 22.58 46.83 -17.54
C VAL A 6 21.39 46.09 -16.95
N GLU A 7 20.18 46.39 -17.42
CA GLU A 7 19.02 45.50 -17.23
C GLU A 7 19.38 44.16 -17.90
N GLU A 8 19.55 43.10 -17.10
CA GLU A 8 19.54 41.74 -17.63
C GLU A 8 18.17 41.50 -18.28
N ALA A 9 18.15 41.14 -19.56
CA ALA A 9 16.91 40.78 -20.24
C ALA A 9 16.32 39.56 -19.54
N GLU A 10 15.14 39.73 -18.96
CA GLU A 10 14.41 38.66 -18.27
C GLU A 10 14.13 37.54 -19.28
N ASN A 11 14.63 36.32 -19.02
CA ASN A 11 14.34 35.18 -19.87
C ASN A 11 12.83 34.92 -19.83
N THR A 12 12.23 34.78 -21.01
CA THR A 12 10.80 34.50 -21.17
C THR A 12 10.59 33.23 -21.97
N PHE A 13 9.53 32.50 -21.65
CA PHE A 13 9.19 31.20 -22.24
C PHE A 13 7.78 31.25 -22.81
N LEU A 14 7.59 30.61 -23.96
CA LEU A 14 6.30 30.49 -24.63
C LEU A 14 5.63 29.18 -24.24
N LEU A 15 4.51 29.24 -23.54
CA LEU A 15 3.66 28.10 -23.20
C LEU A 15 2.50 28.00 -24.19
N LYS A 16 2.09 26.79 -24.55
CA LYS A 16 0.95 26.53 -25.42
C LYS A 16 -0.02 25.58 -24.72
N SER A 17 -1.24 26.06 -24.50
CA SER A 17 -2.36 25.31 -23.94
C SER A 17 -2.86 24.20 -24.86
N SER A 18 -3.68 23.30 -24.34
CA SER A 18 -4.23 22.16 -25.09
C SER A 18 -5.18 22.59 -26.22
N ASP A 19 -5.87 23.72 -26.07
CA ASP A 19 -6.70 24.38 -27.09
C ASP A 19 -5.90 25.35 -27.98
N GLY A 20 -4.58 25.37 -27.85
CA GLY A 20 -3.65 26.02 -28.77
C GLY A 20 -3.40 27.50 -28.52
N ALA A 21 -3.94 28.09 -27.45
CA ALA A 21 -3.61 29.46 -27.05
C ALA A 21 -2.20 29.55 -26.45
N GLU A 22 -1.53 30.67 -26.69
CA GLU A 22 -0.13 30.91 -26.34
C GLU A 22 -0.02 31.91 -25.18
N PHE A 23 0.88 31.63 -24.24
CA PHE A 23 1.14 32.42 -23.05
C PHE A 23 2.64 32.68 -22.91
N VAL A 24 3.03 33.89 -22.55
CA VAL A 24 4.42 34.23 -22.25
C VAL A 24 4.58 34.36 -20.75
N VAL A 25 5.52 33.61 -20.19
CA VAL A 25 5.87 33.63 -18.76
C VAL A 25 7.35 33.97 -18.58
N SER A 26 7.69 34.66 -17.49
CA SER A 26 9.09 34.89 -17.12
C SER A 26 9.71 33.67 -16.43
N ASP A 27 11.03 33.63 -16.34
CA ASP A 27 11.78 32.60 -15.60
C ASP A 27 11.29 32.39 -14.15
N PRO A 28 11.09 33.43 -13.31
CA PRO A 28 10.57 33.23 -11.97
C PRO A 28 9.14 32.65 -11.97
N GLU A 29 8.29 33.02 -12.93
CA GLU A 29 6.95 32.45 -13.09
C GLU A 29 7.01 30.97 -13.48
N ALA A 30 7.86 30.62 -14.45
CA ALA A 30 8.07 29.25 -14.89
C ALA A 30 8.63 28.35 -13.77
N SER A 31 9.52 28.89 -12.94
CA SER A 31 10.15 28.16 -11.82
C SER A 31 9.17 27.70 -10.74
N GLN A 32 7.98 28.30 -10.65
CA GLN A 32 6.94 27.90 -9.70
C GLN A 32 6.21 26.61 -10.12
N SER A 33 6.39 26.16 -11.36
CA SER A 33 5.86 24.89 -11.86
C SER A 33 7.01 23.91 -12.10
N ARG A 34 7.05 22.80 -11.34
CA ARG A 34 8.10 21.78 -11.51
C ARG A 34 8.05 21.16 -12.90
N THR A 35 6.86 20.98 -13.48
CA THR A 35 6.67 20.46 -14.85
C THR A 35 7.29 21.38 -15.89
N ILE A 36 6.98 22.69 -15.82
CA ILE A 36 7.53 23.67 -16.75
C ILE A 36 9.05 23.79 -16.56
N HIS A 37 9.52 23.85 -15.31
CA HIS A 37 10.94 23.90 -15.00
C HIS A 37 11.71 22.71 -15.58
N ARG A 38 11.23 21.47 -15.39
CA ARG A 38 11.84 20.26 -15.98
C ARG A 38 11.84 20.31 -17.51
N GLN A 39 10.74 20.75 -18.12
CA GLN A 39 10.66 20.88 -19.57
C GLN A 39 11.66 21.93 -20.11
N ILE A 40 11.88 23.04 -19.40
CA ILE A 40 12.90 24.04 -19.75
C ILE A 40 14.32 23.44 -19.66
N GLU A 41 14.63 22.69 -18.59
CA GLU A 41 15.94 22.03 -18.43
C GLU A 41 16.21 20.99 -19.52
N CYS A 42 15.18 20.30 -20.00
CA CYS A 42 15.28 19.31 -21.07
C CYS A 42 15.28 19.91 -22.49
N MET A 43 14.94 21.19 -22.67
CA MET A 43 14.87 21.82 -24.00
C MET A 43 16.25 22.17 -24.55
N VAL A 44 16.61 21.53 -25.67
CA VAL A 44 17.86 21.80 -26.42
C VAL A 44 17.79 23.10 -27.23
N LEU A 45 16.59 23.61 -27.53
CA LEU A 45 16.34 24.83 -28.31
C LEU A 45 15.47 25.81 -27.52
N LYS A 46 15.99 27.01 -27.24
CA LYS A 46 15.31 28.06 -26.44
C LYS A 46 14.06 28.68 -27.09
N ASP A 47 13.73 28.31 -28.33
CA ASP A 47 12.68 28.97 -29.14
C ASP A 47 11.46 28.07 -29.42
N SER A 48 11.39 26.86 -28.85
CA SER A 48 10.21 25.99 -29.00
C SER A 48 9.16 26.26 -27.92
N ALA A 49 7.88 26.29 -28.31
CA ALA A 49 6.78 26.42 -27.35
C ALA A 49 6.67 25.16 -26.47
N ILE A 50 6.42 25.37 -25.18
CA ILE A 50 6.16 24.32 -24.20
C ILE A 50 4.69 23.94 -24.28
N HIS A 51 4.39 22.72 -24.73
CA HIS A 51 3.02 22.25 -24.85
C HIS A 51 2.51 21.67 -23.53
N LEU A 52 1.37 22.18 -23.07
CA LEU A 52 0.73 21.81 -21.81
C LEU A 52 -0.67 21.24 -22.09
N GLY A 53 -1.00 20.11 -21.45
CA GLY A 53 -2.32 19.46 -21.53
C GLY A 53 -3.45 20.20 -20.81
N VAL A 54 -3.33 21.52 -20.59
CA VAL A 54 -4.25 22.35 -19.81
C VAL A 54 -4.93 23.36 -20.72
N LYS A 55 -6.26 23.53 -20.59
CA LYS A 55 -7.04 24.52 -21.37
C LYS A 55 -6.62 25.95 -21.06
N SER A 56 -6.69 26.82 -22.07
CA SER A 56 -6.26 28.23 -21.97
C SER A 56 -6.90 29.00 -20.81
N ASN A 57 -8.19 28.83 -20.56
CA ASN A 57 -8.92 29.51 -19.48
C ASN A 57 -8.41 29.12 -18.08
N ILE A 58 -7.99 27.87 -17.89
CA ILE A 58 -7.45 27.35 -16.63
C ILE A 58 -5.98 27.72 -16.50
N LEU A 59 -5.20 27.54 -17.57
CA LEU A 59 -3.78 27.90 -17.61
C LEU A 59 -3.58 29.39 -17.32
N SER A 60 -4.42 30.26 -17.89
CA SER A 60 -4.40 31.70 -17.62
C SER A 60 -4.56 32.00 -16.13
N LYS A 61 -5.47 31.29 -15.43
CA LYS A 61 -5.71 31.47 -14.00
C LYS A 61 -4.58 30.89 -13.16
N ALA A 62 -4.00 29.75 -13.55
CA ALA A 62 -2.82 29.21 -12.88
C ALA A 62 -1.63 30.18 -12.95
N ILE A 63 -1.40 30.81 -14.11
CA ILE A 63 -0.38 31.86 -14.28
C ILE A 63 -0.72 33.11 -13.44
N GLU A 64 -2.00 33.51 -13.38
CA GLU A 64 -2.44 34.61 -12.50
C GLU A 64 -2.13 34.31 -11.02
N TYR A 65 -2.39 33.08 -10.57
CA TYR A 65 -2.08 32.64 -9.22
C TYR A 65 -0.57 32.72 -8.94
N ILE A 66 0.26 32.23 -9.87
CA ILE A 66 1.72 32.28 -9.78
C ILE A 66 2.20 33.73 -9.64
N LYS A 67 1.79 34.61 -10.56
CA LYS A 67 2.14 36.03 -10.55
C LYS A 67 1.77 36.68 -9.23
N LYS A 68 0.57 36.40 -8.74
CA LYS A 68 0.09 36.97 -7.48
C LYS A 68 0.92 36.55 -6.27
N HIS A 69 1.41 35.31 -6.24
CA HIS A 69 2.23 34.78 -5.15
C HIS A 69 3.69 35.23 -5.24
N LEU A 70 4.20 35.51 -6.44
CA LEU A 70 5.52 36.14 -6.63
C LEU A 70 5.53 37.62 -6.20
N GLU A 71 4.43 38.33 -6.39
CA GLU A 71 4.31 39.74 -5.97
C GLU A 71 4.08 39.93 -4.46
N SER A 72 3.60 38.90 -3.77
CA SER A 72 3.13 38.98 -2.38
C SER A 72 4.10 38.32 -1.41
N ASP A 73 5.28 38.90 -1.22
CA ASP A 73 6.15 38.56 -0.10
C ASP A 73 5.44 38.87 1.23
N ALA A 74 5.01 37.81 1.92
CA ALA A 74 4.57 37.79 3.32
C ALA A 74 3.29 38.59 3.69
N SER A 75 2.36 37.92 4.39
CA SER A 75 1.31 38.47 5.29
C SER A 75 -0.09 38.84 4.76
N GLY A 76 -0.39 38.77 3.45
CA GLY A 76 -1.74 39.06 2.91
C GLY A 76 -2.52 37.92 2.22
N GLY A 77 -1.87 36.79 1.93
CA GLY A 77 -2.32 35.81 0.92
C GLY A 77 -3.57 34.98 1.25
N GLY A 78 -3.86 34.70 2.52
CA GLY A 78 -4.89 33.72 2.89
C GLY A 78 -6.32 34.06 2.44
N THR A 79 -6.67 35.35 2.41
CA THR A 79 -8.04 35.77 2.04
C THR A 79 -8.26 35.89 0.53
N TRP A 80 -7.21 36.15 -0.23
CA TRP A 80 -7.29 36.20 -1.69
C TRP A 80 -7.41 34.80 -2.25
N GLY A 81 -6.55 33.87 -1.78
CA GLY A 81 -6.59 32.47 -2.20
C GLY A 81 -7.98 31.85 -2.01
N ALA A 82 -8.58 32.01 -0.84
CA ALA A 82 -9.93 31.48 -0.56
C ALA A 82 -11.00 32.00 -1.54
N LYS A 83 -10.91 33.26 -1.98
CA LYS A 83 -11.83 33.83 -2.98
C LYS A 83 -11.48 33.39 -4.40
N PHE A 84 -10.19 33.16 -4.67
CA PHE A 84 -9.71 32.73 -5.98
C PHE A 84 -10.22 31.34 -6.35
N VAL A 85 -10.27 30.41 -5.39
CA VAL A 85 -10.80 29.05 -5.58
C VAL A 85 -12.30 28.92 -5.24
N ASP A 86 -12.97 30.01 -4.87
CA ASP A 86 -14.43 30.05 -4.68
C ASP A 86 -15.15 30.12 -6.05
N VAL A 87 -15.06 29.02 -6.78
CA VAL A 87 -15.62 28.82 -8.11
C VAL A 87 -16.63 27.67 -8.10
N ASP A 88 -17.30 27.45 -9.24
CA ASP A 88 -18.17 26.28 -9.41
C ASP A 88 -17.37 24.96 -9.34
N HIS A 89 -18.07 23.84 -9.17
CA HIS A 89 -17.43 22.54 -8.98
C HIS A 89 -16.58 22.11 -10.18
N GLU A 90 -17.02 22.39 -11.41
CA GLU A 90 -16.28 21.99 -12.61
C GLU A 90 -14.96 22.76 -12.70
N THR A 91 -15.01 24.08 -12.54
CA THR A 91 -13.80 24.93 -12.54
C THR A 91 -12.86 24.55 -11.39
N LEU A 92 -13.39 24.18 -10.22
CA LEU A 92 -12.58 23.73 -9.08
C LEU A 92 -11.87 22.40 -9.37
N CYS A 93 -12.57 21.44 -9.99
CA CYS A 93 -11.96 20.18 -10.44
C CYS A 93 -10.86 20.43 -11.49
N ASP A 94 -11.11 21.33 -12.45
CA ASP A 94 -10.11 21.73 -13.44
C ASP A 94 -8.88 22.38 -12.79
N PHE A 95 -9.05 23.18 -11.73
CA PHE A 95 -7.92 23.70 -10.96
C PHE A 95 -7.10 22.62 -10.28
N ILE A 96 -7.74 21.63 -9.67
CA ILE A 96 -7.04 20.53 -8.99
C ILE A 96 -6.23 19.74 -10.01
N ILE A 97 -6.85 19.31 -11.12
CA ILE A 97 -6.20 18.54 -12.19
C ILE A 97 -5.05 19.33 -12.81
N ALA A 98 -5.27 20.60 -13.17
CA ALA A 98 -4.22 21.42 -13.77
C ALA A 98 -3.05 21.66 -12.80
N SER A 99 -3.33 21.85 -11.51
CA SER A 99 -2.27 22.09 -10.52
C SER A 99 -1.45 20.84 -10.22
N ASP A 100 -2.06 19.66 -10.25
CA ASP A 100 -1.37 18.37 -10.18
C ASP A 100 -0.47 18.17 -11.42
N CYS A 101 -1.02 18.35 -12.63
CA CYS A 101 -0.25 18.24 -13.88
C CYS A 101 0.92 19.24 -13.99
N LEU A 102 0.73 20.48 -13.51
CA LEU A 102 1.75 21.52 -13.54
C LEU A 102 2.66 21.49 -12.30
N CYS A 103 2.39 20.62 -11.32
CA CYS A 103 3.07 20.58 -10.02
C CYS A 103 3.13 21.95 -9.31
N ILE A 104 2.00 22.67 -9.25
CA ILE A 104 1.89 23.96 -8.54
C ILE A 104 1.31 23.72 -7.14
N GLN A 105 2.19 23.38 -6.20
CA GLN A 105 1.82 22.87 -4.87
C GLN A 105 0.83 23.78 -4.11
N GLY A 106 1.08 25.09 -4.05
CA GLY A 106 0.23 26.00 -3.30
C GLY A 106 -1.20 26.11 -3.83
N LEU A 107 -1.38 26.08 -5.16
CA LEU A 107 -2.71 26.10 -5.77
C LEU A 107 -3.42 24.76 -5.58
N LEU A 108 -2.66 23.66 -5.71
CA LEU A 108 -3.14 22.31 -5.50
C LEU A 108 -3.68 22.13 -4.07
N GLU A 109 -2.91 22.50 -3.05
CA GLU A 109 -3.33 22.42 -1.64
C GLU A 109 -4.59 23.25 -1.36
N LEU A 110 -4.64 24.49 -1.88
CA LEU A 110 -5.75 25.41 -1.68
C LEU A 110 -7.05 24.90 -2.32
N ALA A 111 -6.98 24.42 -3.57
CA ALA A 111 -8.12 23.88 -4.29
C ALA A 111 -8.60 22.56 -3.68
N SER A 112 -7.66 21.66 -3.33
CA SER A 112 -7.96 20.40 -2.65
C SER A 112 -8.60 20.60 -1.29
N HIS A 113 -8.10 21.53 -0.48
CA HIS A 113 -8.69 21.87 0.81
C HIS A 113 -10.14 22.38 0.64
N THR A 114 -10.39 23.18 -0.39
CA THR A 114 -11.73 23.69 -0.71
C THR A 114 -12.68 22.57 -1.11
N LEU A 115 -12.24 21.64 -1.97
CA LEU A 115 -13.03 20.48 -2.36
C LEU A 115 -13.30 19.55 -1.16
N LYS A 116 -12.28 19.26 -0.34
CA LYS A 116 -12.39 18.47 0.89
C LYS A 116 -13.43 19.05 1.84
N ASN A 117 -13.43 20.37 2.05
CA ASN A 117 -14.43 21.05 2.87
C ASN A 117 -15.84 20.96 2.27
N LYS A 118 -15.98 21.02 0.94
CA LYS A 118 -17.27 20.87 0.24
C LYS A 118 -17.83 19.45 0.38
N ILE A 119 -17.01 18.41 0.46
CA ILE A 119 -17.47 17.00 0.57
C ILE A 119 -17.51 16.48 2.02
N LYS A 120 -16.93 17.20 2.97
CA LYS A 120 -16.88 16.80 4.39
C LYS A 120 -18.26 16.45 4.94
N GLY A 121 -18.36 15.26 5.53
CA GLY A 121 -19.59 14.75 6.16
C GLY A 121 -20.66 14.24 5.19
N LYS A 122 -20.37 14.17 3.88
CA LYS A 122 -21.26 13.56 2.89
C LYS A 122 -20.95 12.08 2.70
N SER A 123 -21.98 11.28 2.46
CA SER A 123 -21.87 9.89 2.02
C SER A 123 -21.41 9.78 0.56
N PRO A 124 -20.88 8.62 0.13
CA PRO A 124 -20.53 8.38 -1.28
C PRO A 124 -21.67 8.69 -2.26
N GLN A 125 -22.92 8.35 -1.92
CA GLN A 125 -24.09 8.63 -2.78
C GLN A 125 -24.40 10.13 -2.88
N GLU A 126 -24.26 10.88 -1.79
CA GLU A 126 -24.43 12.34 -1.80
C GLU A 126 -23.34 13.04 -2.61
N ILE A 127 -22.10 12.54 -2.56
CA ILE A 127 -21.00 13.04 -3.38
C ILE A 127 -21.27 12.74 -4.86
N ARG A 128 -21.66 11.51 -5.22
CA ARG A 128 -22.04 11.18 -6.61
C ARG A 128 -23.13 12.11 -7.14
N THR A 129 -24.15 12.39 -6.33
CA THR A 129 -25.22 13.32 -6.68
C THR A 129 -24.72 14.76 -6.84
N MET A 130 -23.80 15.22 -5.98
CA MET A 130 -23.22 16.56 -6.03
C MET A 130 -22.44 16.84 -7.32
N PHE A 131 -21.75 15.82 -7.85
CA PHE A 131 -20.94 15.93 -9.07
C PHE A 131 -21.63 15.37 -10.32
N ASN A 132 -22.90 14.97 -10.21
CA ASN A 132 -23.64 14.28 -11.28
C ASN A 132 -22.88 13.06 -11.84
N ILE A 133 -22.19 12.32 -10.97
CA ILE A 133 -21.49 11.09 -11.35
C ILE A 133 -22.52 9.99 -11.48
N THR A 134 -22.68 9.46 -12.70
CA THR A 134 -23.58 8.35 -12.95
C THR A 134 -22.95 7.07 -12.41
N SER A 135 -23.73 6.21 -11.76
CA SER A 135 -23.18 4.89 -11.40
C SER A 135 -22.91 4.12 -12.69
N GLY A 136 -21.67 3.68 -12.86
CA GLY A 136 -21.20 2.93 -14.01
C GLY A 136 -21.96 1.62 -14.19
N SER A 137 -21.69 0.95 -15.31
CA SER A 137 -22.19 -0.40 -15.57
C SER A 137 -21.94 -1.31 -14.35
N PRO A 138 -22.83 -2.28 -14.07
CA PRO A 138 -22.65 -3.21 -12.95
C PRO A 138 -21.24 -3.82 -12.98
N PRO A 139 -20.64 -4.13 -11.81
CA PRO A 139 -19.28 -4.66 -11.72
C PRO A 139 -19.16 -5.82 -12.71
N LEU A 140 -18.19 -5.73 -13.62
CA LEU A 140 -17.94 -6.76 -14.61
C LEU A 140 -17.86 -8.10 -13.87
N GLN A 141 -18.83 -8.99 -14.09
CA GLN A 141 -18.62 -10.41 -13.78
C GLN A 141 -17.54 -10.84 -14.76
N GLN A 142 -16.31 -10.97 -14.27
CA GLN A 142 -15.13 -11.21 -15.10
C GLN A 142 -15.24 -12.60 -15.75
N ASP A 143 -15.67 -12.65 -17.00
CA ASP A 143 -15.41 -13.79 -17.89
C ASP A 143 -13.95 -13.72 -18.38
N GLU A 144 -13.35 -14.87 -18.70
CA GLU A 144 -11.89 -15.03 -18.95
C GLU A 144 -11.29 -14.09 -20.01
N GLU A 145 -12.08 -13.57 -20.96
CA GLU A 145 -11.59 -12.69 -22.04
C GLU A 145 -11.39 -11.22 -21.62
N ASP A 146 -12.00 -10.75 -20.53
CA ASP A 146 -11.90 -9.34 -20.07
C ASP A 146 -10.72 -9.10 -19.10
N VAL A 147 -10.09 -10.15 -18.58
CA VAL A 147 -8.99 -10.06 -17.61
C VAL A 147 -7.68 -9.67 -18.29
N ASP A 148 -7.42 -10.15 -19.50
CA ASP A 148 -6.29 -9.70 -20.32
C ASP A 148 -6.40 -8.21 -20.67
N GLY A 149 -7.64 -7.70 -20.80
CA GLY A 149 -7.91 -6.27 -21.02
C GLY A 149 -7.63 -5.41 -19.78
N LEU A 150 -8.01 -5.88 -18.59
CA LEU A 150 -7.73 -5.20 -17.32
C LEU A 150 -6.24 -5.28 -16.94
N CYS A 151 -5.58 -6.42 -17.14
CA CYS A 151 -4.14 -6.56 -16.95
C CYS A 151 -3.37 -5.68 -17.95
N ALA A 152 -3.72 -5.70 -19.24
CA ALA A 152 -3.11 -4.80 -20.23
C ALA A 152 -3.40 -3.32 -19.92
N PHE A 153 -4.57 -2.98 -19.35
CA PHE A 153 -4.87 -1.63 -18.89
C PHE A 153 -4.04 -1.26 -17.66
N MET A 154 -3.89 -2.15 -16.68
CA MET A 154 -3.05 -1.94 -15.49
C MET A 154 -1.57 -1.83 -15.87
N ASP A 155 -1.08 -2.61 -16.84
CA ASP A 155 0.26 -2.50 -17.39
C ASP A 155 0.44 -1.19 -18.17
N MET A 156 -0.57 -0.77 -18.96
CA MET A 156 -0.58 0.51 -19.67
C MET A 156 -0.64 1.74 -18.72
N VAL A 157 -1.28 1.62 -17.55
CA VAL A 157 -1.33 2.66 -16.52
C VAL A 157 -0.05 2.71 -15.69
N ASN A 158 0.65 1.57 -15.52
CA ASN A 158 1.92 1.46 -14.80
C ASN A 158 3.13 1.90 -15.64
N ASP A 159 3.05 1.80 -16.98
CA ASP A 159 4.01 2.45 -17.86
C ASP A 159 3.83 3.96 -17.76
N CYS A 160 4.90 4.66 -17.36
CA CYS A 160 5.00 6.11 -17.25
C CYS A 160 4.85 6.86 -18.60
N ASP A 161 4.00 6.41 -19.52
CA ASP A 161 3.60 7.13 -20.72
C ASP A 161 2.47 8.11 -20.39
N PHE A 162 2.80 9.08 -19.53
CA PHE A 162 1.97 10.24 -19.19
C PHE A 162 1.58 11.09 -20.42
N GLU A 163 2.16 10.81 -21.60
CA GLU A 163 2.02 11.62 -22.81
C GLU A 163 0.93 11.12 -23.78
N ALA A 164 0.53 9.85 -23.75
CA ALA A 164 -0.33 9.29 -24.81
C ALA A 164 -1.83 9.66 -24.70
N HIS A 165 -2.32 9.97 -23.50
CA HIS A 165 -3.73 10.34 -23.26
C HIS A 165 -3.96 11.85 -23.01
N ALA A 166 -2.90 12.67 -23.05
CA ALA A 166 -2.93 14.08 -22.64
C ALA A 166 -3.72 15.04 -23.56
N ASN A 167 -4.33 14.55 -24.65
CA ASN A 167 -5.01 15.38 -25.66
C ASN A 167 -6.53 15.14 -25.80
N ARG A 168 -7.15 14.28 -24.98
CA ARG A 168 -8.61 14.14 -24.94
C ARG A 168 -9.20 15.07 -23.89
N ASP A 169 -10.23 15.81 -24.27
CA ASP A 169 -11.07 16.56 -23.33
C ASP A 169 -11.84 15.58 -22.43
N LEU A 170 -11.55 15.62 -21.12
CA LEU A 170 -12.27 14.86 -20.11
C LEU A 170 -13.72 15.35 -20.00
N THR A 171 -14.65 14.40 -19.81
CA THR A 171 -16.04 14.67 -19.44
C THR A 171 -16.14 15.25 -18.03
N SER A 172 -17.27 15.88 -17.69
CA SER A 172 -17.48 16.43 -16.34
C SER A 172 -17.41 15.37 -15.23
N GLU A 173 -17.84 14.14 -15.51
CA GLU A 173 -17.78 13.03 -14.54
C GLU A 173 -16.32 12.59 -14.32
N GLU A 174 -15.56 12.39 -15.39
CA GLU A 174 -14.13 12.02 -15.32
C GLU A 174 -13.30 13.09 -14.60
N LYS A 175 -13.54 14.39 -14.89
CA LYS A 175 -12.90 15.49 -14.15
C LYS A 175 -13.18 15.43 -12.65
N SER A 176 -14.42 15.13 -12.29
CA SER A 176 -14.83 15.06 -10.88
C SER A 176 -14.15 13.89 -10.17
N LEU A 177 -14.10 12.72 -10.82
CA LEU A 177 -13.44 11.53 -10.30
C LEU A 177 -11.92 11.73 -10.14
N LYS A 178 -11.25 12.30 -11.15
CA LYS A 178 -9.82 12.63 -11.05
C LYS A 178 -9.53 13.62 -9.94
N ALA A 179 -10.35 14.66 -9.81
CA ALA A 179 -10.17 15.66 -8.75
C ALA A 179 -10.37 15.05 -7.35
N LEU A 180 -11.39 14.21 -7.17
CA LEU A 180 -11.61 13.49 -5.91
C LEU A 180 -10.45 12.55 -5.58
N ASP A 181 -9.93 11.83 -6.57
CA ASP A 181 -8.76 10.98 -6.43
C ASP A 181 -7.49 11.77 -6.05
N ILE A 182 -7.19 12.87 -6.75
CA ILE A 182 -6.06 13.76 -6.40
C ILE A 182 -6.18 14.26 -4.96
N VAL A 183 -7.38 14.67 -4.53
CA VAL A 183 -7.63 15.08 -3.14
C VAL A 183 -7.35 13.95 -2.15
N ARG A 184 -7.72 12.71 -2.48
CA ARG A 184 -7.41 11.54 -1.64
C ARG A 184 -5.92 11.24 -1.60
N ARG A 185 -5.23 11.23 -2.74
CA ARG A 185 -3.79 10.97 -2.83
C ARG A 185 -2.96 11.95 -1.99
N GLN A 186 -3.39 13.21 -1.90
CA GLN A 186 -2.74 14.19 -1.01
C GLN A 186 -2.80 13.83 0.47
N GLU A 187 -3.80 13.06 0.91
CA GLU A 187 -3.88 12.59 2.30
C GLU A 187 -2.88 11.47 2.60
N PHE A 188 -2.26 10.90 1.56
CA PHE A 188 -1.33 9.77 1.66
C PHE A 188 0.12 10.19 1.47
N ILE A 189 0.37 11.43 1.06
CA ILE A 189 1.72 11.96 0.84
C ILE A 189 2.21 12.61 2.14
N ASP A 190 3.28 12.06 2.69
CA ASP A 190 3.98 12.61 3.87
C ASP A 190 5.42 12.96 3.50
N TYR A 191 6.01 13.91 4.21
CA TYR A 191 7.43 14.25 4.08
C TYR A 191 8.29 13.28 4.89
N ASP A 192 9.16 12.55 4.21
CA ASP A 192 10.15 11.67 4.83
C ASP A 192 11.45 12.45 5.12
N PRO A 193 11.80 12.69 6.39
CA PRO A 193 13.02 13.42 6.73
C PRO A 193 14.30 12.65 6.42
N LYS A 194 14.26 11.31 6.33
CA LYS A 194 15.41 10.46 6.01
C LYS A 194 15.80 10.57 4.55
N LEU A 195 14.79 10.52 3.68
CA LEU A 195 14.96 10.63 2.24
C LEU A 195 15.00 12.10 1.77
N ASN A 196 14.58 13.03 2.61
CA ASN A 196 14.43 14.45 2.28
C ASN A 196 13.51 14.63 1.04
N ASP A 197 12.42 13.88 1.01
CA ASP A 197 11.45 13.87 -0.09
C ASP A 197 10.03 13.56 0.39
N PHE A 198 9.03 13.87 -0.44
CA PHE A 198 7.63 13.54 -0.18
C PHE A 198 7.28 12.18 -0.78
N MET A 199 6.75 11.28 0.05
CA MET A 199 6.50 9.89 -0.32
C MET A 199 5.02 9.53 -0.15
N CYS A 200 4.46 8.76 -1.08
CA CYS A 200 3.15 8.14 -0.88
C CYS A 200 3.32 7.01 0.16
N THR A 201 2.66 7.14 1.32
CA THR A 201 2.77 6.22 2.45
C THR A 201 1.67 5.16 2.48
N ARG A 202 0.69 5.25 1.57
CA ARG A 202 -0.46 4.35 1.46
C ARG A 202 -0.71 3.97 0.00
N LEU A 203 -1.55 2.96 -0.23
CA LEU A 203 -1.95 2.54 -1.58
C LEU A 203 -2.65 3.71 -2.32
N CYS A 204 -2.10 4.10 -3.47
CA CYS A 204 -2.57 5.23 -4.27
C CYS A 204 -2.57 4.96 -5.79
N LEU A 205 -2.69 3.69 -6.20
CA LEU A 205 -2.53 3.24 -7.59
C LEU A 205 -3.77 3.37 -8.46
N PHE A 206 -4.94 3.22 -7.87
CA PHE A 206 -6.22 3.29 -8.56
C PHE A 206 -6.95 4.56 -8.15
N ASN A 207 -8.05 4.88 -8.84
CA ASN A 207 -8.87 6.00 -8.42
C ASN A 207 -9.55 5.68 -7.08
N MET A 208 -9.09 6.35 -6.01
CA MET A 208 -9.50 6.10 -4.62
C MET A 208 -10.68 6.98 -4.18
N ALA A 209 -11.38 7.64 -5.11
CA ALA A 209 -12.39 8.65 -4.78
C ALA A 209 -13.47 8.14 -3.80
N PHE A 210 -13.90 6.88 -3.96
CA PHE A 210 -14.96 6.25 -3.17
C PHE A 210 -14.52 5.03 -2.37
N PHE A 211 -13.27 4.59 -2.51
CA PHE A 211 -12.74 3.44 -1.78
C PHE A 211 -12.46 3.81 -0.33
N ASP A 212 -12.93 2.99 0.61
CA ASP A 212 -12.58 3.12 2.02
C ASP A 212 -11.29 2.33 2.29
N ILE A 213 -10.16 3.03 2.21
CA ILE A 213 -8.83 2.44 2.39
C ILE A 213 -8.61 1.88 3.81
N ASP A 214 -9.42 2.30 4.79
CA ASP A 214 -9.31 1.86 6.18
C ASP A 214 -10.25 0.68 6.50
N GLU A 215 -11.12 0.30 5.57
CA GLU A 215 -12.04 -0.82 5.77
C GLU A 215 -11.27 -2.15 5.90
N GLU A 216 -11.59 -2.93 6.94
CA GLU A 216 -11.03 -4.28 7.14
C GLU A 216 -11.67 -5.27 6.15
N SER A 217 -10.85 -6.16 5.59
CA SER A 217 -11.38 -7.21 4.73
C SER A 217 -12.26 -8.16 5.55
N THR A 218 -13.50 -8.36 5.09
CA THR A 218 -14.45 -9.30 5.70
C THR A 218 -14.39 -10.69 5.06
N ILE A 219 -13.54 -10.86 4.04
CA ILE A 219 -13.39 -12.10 3.30
C ILE A 219 -12.50 -13.04 4.10
N GLY A 220 -13.13 -14.08 4.63
CA GLY A 220 -12.44 -15.14 5.33
C GLY A 220 -11.86 -16.20 4.39
N ARG A 221 -11.58 -17.35 4.99
CA ARG A 221 -10.98 -18.51 4.33
C ARG A 221 -11.84 -19.04 3.20
N GLY A 222 -11.19 -19.62 2.19
CA GLY A 222 -11.87 -20.21 1.06
C GLY A 222 -12.64 -21.48 1.41
N GLN A 223 -13.21 -22.10 0.37
CA GLN A 223 -14.00 -23.32 0.52
C GLN A 223 -13.11 -24.51 0.87
N GLN A 224 -13.68 -25.50 1.56
CA GLN A 224 -12.98 -26.76 1.83
C GLN A 224 -12.60 -27.43 0.50
N LEU A 225 -11.34 -27.85 0.38
CA LEU A 225 -10.85 -28.48 -0.84
C LEU A 225 -11.51 -29.84 -1.05
N HIS A 226 -12.00 -30.07 -2.26
CA HIS A 226 -12.47 -31.38 -2.71
C HIS A 226 -11.50 -31.96 -3.74
N PRO A 227 -11.25 -33.30 -3.76
CA PRO A 227 -10.26 -33.93 -4.64
C PRO A 227 -10.48 -33.79 -6.16
N ARG A 228 -11.60 -33.17 -6.58
CA ARG A 228 -12.00 -32.97 -7.99
C ARG A 228 -12.05 -31.51 -8.41
N ASN A 229 -11.79 -30.57 -7.52
CA ASN A 229 -11.77 -29.16 -7.90
C ASN A 229 -10.48 -28.89 -8.67
N LYS A 230 -10.63 -28.52 -9.94
CA LYS A 230 -9.54 -27.93 -10.71
C LYS A 230 -9.31 -26.55 -10.10
N LEU A 231 -8.18 -26.36 -9.41
CA LEU A 231 -7.78 -25.03 -8.95
C LEU A 231 -7.41 -24.23 -10.21
N ILE A 232 -7.90 -22.99 -10.26
CA ILE A 232 -7.39 -22.00 -11.20
C ILE A 232 -5.92 -21.78 -10.82
N GLU A 233 -5.03 -21.55 -11.78
CA GLU A 233 -3.65 -21.14 -11.50
C GLU A 233 -3.71 -19.85 -10.66
N GLU A 234 -3.53 -20.00 -9.36
CA GLU A 234 -3.48 -18.93 -8.38
C GLU A 234 -2.14 -19.02 -7.68
N SER A 235 -1.66 -17.88 -7.20
CA SER A 235 -0.46 -17.76 -6.40
C SER A 235 -0.81 -17.12 -5.08
N SER A 236 -0.06 -17.48 -4.06
CA SER A 236 -0.16 -16.91 -2.72
C SER A 236 1.23 -16.59 -2.22
N ILE A 237 1.29 -15.85 -1.12
CA ILE A 237 2.53 -15.69 -0.37
C ILE A 237 2.39 -16.16 1.07
N ASN A 238 3.53 -16.59 1.61
CA ASN A 238 3.76 -16.68 3.04
C ASN A 238 4.63 -15.50 3.46
N VAL A 239 4.10 -14.63 4.32
CA VAL A 239 4.94 -13.59 4.96
C VAL A 239 5.82 -14.29 6.00
N ILE A 240 7.12 -14.39 5.75
CA ILE A 240 8.05 -15.15 6.58
C ILE A 240 8.46 -14.34 7.80
N SER A 241 8.96 -13.12 7.56
CA SER A 241 9.42 -12.25 8.64
C SER A 241 9.27 -10.77 8.29
N LEU A 242 9.17 -9.95 9.34
CA LEU A 242 9.29 -8.51 9.28
C LEU A 242 10.23 -8.08 10.39
N LYS A 243 11.35 -7.44 10.02
CA LYS A 243 12.43 -7.08 10.93
C LYS A 243 12.82 -5.62 10.79
N ILE A 244 13.32 -5.04 11.88
CA ILE A 244 13.92 -3.72 11.88
C ILE A 244 15.42 -3.93 11.78
N CYS A 245 15.98 -3.78 10.59
CA CYS A 245 17.38 -4.10 10.35
C CYS A 245 18.30 -2.95 10.77
N GLU A 246 17.84 -1.70 10.64
CA GLU A 246 18.54 -0.52 11.14
C GLU A 246 17.58 0.43 11.85
N SER A 247 18.09 1.10 12.89
CA SER A 247 17.37 2.09 13.70
C SER A 247 18.29 3.28 13.96
N ASP A 248 17.86 4.47 13.53
CA ASP A 248 18.62 5.71 13.71
C ASP A 248 18.65 6.19 15.18
N VAL A 249 17.76 5.62 16.01
CA VAL A 249 17.70 5.83 17.46
C VAL A 249 18.34 4.69 18.27
N GLY A 250 18.88 3.67 17.59
CA GLY A 250 19.45 2.48 18.21
C GLY A 250 18.40 1.50 18.74
N PHE A 251 18.86 0.54 19.54
CA PHE A 251 18.04 -0.46 20.25
C PHE A 251 18.36 -0.40 21.76
N PRO A 252 17.42 -0.77 22.65
CA PRO A 252 16.08 -1.29 22.37
C PRO A 252 15.06 -0.18 22.04
N ILE A 253 13.95 -0.55 21.39
CA ILE A 253 12.84 0.36 21.05
C ILE A 253 11.48 -0.22 21.45
N ASN A 254 10.56 0.67 21.85
CA ASN A 254 9.16 0.35 22.12
C ASN A 254 8.33 0.67 20.87
N LEU A 255 8.10 -0.35 20.04
CA LEU A 255 7.49 -0.21 18.71
C LEU A 255 5.98 -0.50 18.75
N PHE A 256 5.19 0.35 18.10
CA PHE A 256 3.76 0.12 17.90
C PHE A 256 3.31 0.67 16.54
N GLY A 257 2.04 0.48 16.18
CA GLY A 257 1.49 0.89 14.89
C GLY A 257 0.94 -0.29 14.10
N THR A 258 0.94 -0.17 12.77
CA THR A 258 0.28 -1.12 11.86
C THR A 258 1.17 -1.55 10.71
N VAL A 259 1.01 -2.82 10.33
CA VAL A 259 1.45 -3.35 9.03
C VAL A 259 0.27 -4.05 8.39
N ILE A 260 -0.09 -3.64 7.18
CA ILE A 260 -1.29 -4.08 6.48
C ILE A 260 -0.86 -4.68 5.14
N ALA A 261 -1.30 -5.91 4.85
CA ALA A 261 -1.27 -6.45 3.51
C ALA A 261 -2.54 -6.07 2.75
N ARG A 262 -2.39 -5.71 1.48
CA ARG A 262 -3.47 -5.50 0.52
C ARG A 262 -3.22 -6.42 -0.67
N ASP A 263 -4.05 -7.45 -0.76
CA ASP A 263 -4.04 -8.42 -1.86
C ASP A 263 -5.11 -8.09 -2.89
N GLU A 264 -5.08 -8.80 -4.01
CA GLU A 264 -6.02 -8.62 -5.12
C GLU A 264 -7.41 -9.20 -4.85
N VAL A 265 -7.75 -9.58 -3.62
CA VAL A 265 -9.10 -10.10 -3.33
C VAL A 265 -10.09 -8.96 -3.15
N ASP A 266 -9.70 -7.93 -2.40
CA ASP A 266 -10.51 -6.73 -2.20
C ASP A 266 -9.69 -5.47 -1.87
N TYR A 267 -8.35 -5.54 -1.84
CA TYR A 267 -7.42 -4.48 -1.43
C TYR A 267 -7.71 -3.82 -0.07
N LYS A 268 -8.62 -4.40 0.73
CA LYS A 268 -8.98 -3.93 2.07
C LYS A 268 -7.91 -4.35 3.08
N CYS A 269 -8.01 -3.82 4.29
CA CYS A 269 -6.98 -4.06 5.30
C CYS A 269 -6.96 -5.53 5.74
N VAL A 270 -5.84 -6.21 5.50
CA VAL A 270 -5.47 -7.46 6.18
C VAL A 270 -4.31 -7.17 7.12
N TYR A 271 -4.61 -7.00 8.41
CA TYR A 271 -3.59 -6.66 9.41
C TYR A 271 -2.62 -7.81 9.66
N LEU A 272 -1.33 -7.54 9.47
CA LEU A 272 -0.23 -8.45 9.80
C LEU A 272 0.46 -8.05 11.11
N PHE A 273 0.37 -6.78 11.50
CA PHE A 273 0.83 -6.29 12.79
C PHE A 273 -0.09 -5.14 13.20
N ARG A 274 -0.56 -5.15 14.45
CA ARG A 274 -1.34 -4.05 15.02
C ARG A 274 -1.09 -3.98 16.53
N ARG A 275 -0.46 -2.90 16.98
CA ARG A 275 -0.19 -2.60 18.38
C ARG A 275 -0.50 -1.15 18.66
N GLU A 276 -1.11 -0.89 19.82
CA GLU A 276 -1.42 0.46 20.28
C GLU A 276 -0.28 1.02 21.15
N ALA A 277 -0.30 2.34 21.41
CA ALA A 277 0.77 3.01 22.15
C ALA A 277 0.90 2.58 23.63
N ASP A 278 -0.12 1.92 24.18
CA ASP A 278 -0.15 1.37 25.54
C ASP A 278 0.29 -0.11 25.59
N ASP A 279 0.39 -0.79 24.45
CA ASP A 279 0.90 -2.16 24.29
C ASP A 279 1.97 -2.24 23.18
N PRO A 280 3.10 -1.51 23.29
CA PRO A 280 4.17 -1.61 22.30
C PRO A 280 4.90 -2.95 22.40
N GLN A 281 5.40 -3.44 21.27
CA GLN A 281 6.37 -4.53 21.25
C GLN A 281 7.77 -3.99 21.58
N PHE A 282 8.46 -4.64 22.52
CA PHE A 282 9.85 -4.34 22.84
C PHE A 282 10.77 -5.07 21.87
N ILE A 283 11.58 -4.32 21.11
CA ILE A 283 12.55 -4.84 20.15
C ILE A 283 13.94 -4.54 20.67
N THR A 284 14.76 -5.58 20.86
CA THR A 284 16.07 -5.48 21.52
C THR A 284 17.24 -5.52 20.56
N SER A 285 17.06 -6.10 19.37
CA SER A 285 18.11 -6.26 18.38
C SER A 285 17.55 -6.33 16.95
N PRO A 286 18.41 -6.20 15.91
CA PRO A 286 18.00 -6.39 14.52
C PRO A 286 17.48 -7.80 14.19
N ASP A 287 17.83 -8.79 14.99
CA ASP A 287 17.41 -10.19 14.79
C ASP A 287 15.98 -10.44 15.29
N ASP A 288 15.45 -9.54 16.13
CA ASP A 288 14.09 -9.63 16.64
C ASP A 288 13.06 -9.44 15.52
N MET A 289 12.22 -10.46 15.32
CA MET A 289 11.04 -10.35 14.47
C MET A 289 9.89 -9.62 15.18
N LEU A 290 9.14 -8.82 14.40
CA LEU A 290 7.84 -8.33 14.82
C LEU A 290 6.90 -9.52 15.05
N ALA A 291 6.09 -9.42 16.11
CA ALA A 291 5.11 -10.44 16.46
C ALA A 291 3.91 -10.33 15.52
N LEU A 292 4.05 -10.93 14.33
CA LEU A 292 3.03 -10.91 13.29
C LEU A 292 1.76 -11.67 13.72
N MET A 293 0.62 -11.18 13.27
CA MET A 293 -0.72 -11.70 13.51
C MET A 293 -1.13 -12.69 12.42
N ASP A 294 -2.07 -13.57 12.74
CA ASP A 294 -2.71 -14.45 11.77
C ASP A 294 -3.55 -13.62 10.79
N PRO A 295 -3.28 -13.69 9.47
CA PRO A 295 -4.16 -13.06 8.49
C PRO A 295 -5.52 -13.75 8.49
N CYS A 296 -6.58 -13.04 8.09
CA CYS A 296 -7.94 -13.61 8.04
C CYS A 296 -8.12 -14.74 7.00
N ARG A 297 -7.18 -14.84 6.05
CA ARG A 297 -7.07 -15.80 4.94
C ARG A 297 -5.62 -15.85 4.43
N GLY A 298 -5.30 -16.79 3.54
CA GLY A 298 -4.10 -16.69 2.71
C GLY A 298 -4.14 -15.48 1.77
N LEU A 299 -2.96 -14.90 1.49
CA LEU A 299 -2.81 -13.66 0.73
C LEU A 299 -2.59 -13.95 -0.75
N VAL A 300 -3.52 -13.51 -1.61
CA VAL A 300 -3.48 -13.77 -3.07
C VAL A 300 -2.45 -12.88 -3.77
N ALA A 301 -1.59 -13.48 -4.58
CA ALA A 301 -0.41 -12.83 -5.16
C ALA A 301 -0.32 -13.00 -6.68
N SER A 302 -1.41 -12.82 -7.43
CA SER A 302 -1.43 -13.09 -8.89
C SER A 302 -0.55 -12.15 -9.71
N ASP A 303 -0.40 -10.89 -9.29
CA ASP A 303 0.61 -9.93 -9.80
C ASP A 303 1.35 -9.29 -8.61
N LYS A 304 0.65 -8.43 -7.86
CA LYS A 304 1.24 -7.62 -6.79
C LYS A 304 0.47 -7.70 -5.50
N ILE A 305 1.21 -7.77 -4.40
CA ILE A 305 0.71 -7.51 -3.05
C ILE A 305 1.40 -6.27 -2.52
N TYR A 306 0.61 -5.42 -1.87
CA TYR A 306 1.08 -4.18 -1.27
C TYR A 306 1.10 -4.30 0.24
N PHE A 307 2.15 -3.80 0.87
CA PHE A 307 2.31 -3.76 2.31
C PHE A 307 2.42 -2.31 2.77
N GLU A 308 1.39 -1.83 3.45
CA GLU A 308 1.43 -0.51 4.11
C GLU A 308 2.08 -0.67 5.49
N ILE A 309 3.20 0.02 5.68
CA ILE A 309 3.93 0.08 6.94
C ILE A 309 3.68 1.47 7.54
N ASN A 310 3.20 1.49 8.79
CA ASN A 310 3.05 2.72 9.58
C ASN A 310 3.38 2.40 11.04
N LEU A 311 4.66 2.50 11.37
CA LEU A 311 5.24 2.18 12.66
C LEU A 311 5.68 3.44 13.38
N LYS A 312 5.51 3.42 14.70
CA LYS A 312 5.86 4.50 15.61
C LYS A 312 6.63 3.94 16.79
N ILE A 313 7.42 4.80 17.42
CA ILE A 313 8.12 4.48 18.66
C ILE A 313 7.68 5.39 19.79
N LYS A 314 7.71 4.85 21.00
CA LYS A 314 7.62 5.62 22.23
C LYS A 314 9.01 5.83 22.80
N THR A 315 9.47 7.08 22.82
CA THR A 315 10.79 7.43 23.34
C THR A 315 10.80 7.41 24.87
N ASP A 316 11.99 7.40 25.46
CA ASP A 316 12.18 7.46 26.92
C ASP A 316 11.55 8.71 27.55
N SER A 317 11.41 9.79 26.78
CA SER A 317 10.74 11.02 27.20
C SER A 317 9.21 10.89 27.28
N GLY A 318 8.66 9.79 26.77
CA GLY A 318 7.23 9.56 26.58
C GLY A 318 6.66 10.16 25.30
N ALA A 319 7.48 10.82 24.47
CA ALA A 319 7.07 11.32 23.17
C ALA A 319 6.85 10.17 22.17
N ILE A 320 5.89 10.38 21.26
CA ILE A 320 5.60 9.47 20.16
C ILE A 320 6.21 10.06 18.90
N GLU A 321 7.00 9.27 18.19
CA GLU A 321 7.65 9.64 16.94
C GLU A 321 7.30 8.63 15.84
N ASP A 322 7.13 9.14 14.62
CA ASP A 322 7.02 8.30 13.43
C ASP A 322 8.36 7.60 13.19
N PHE A 323 8.32 6.28 13.01
CA PHE A 323 9.52 5.45 12.95
C PHE A 323 9.76 4.86 11.56
N SER A 324 8.70 4.36 10.93
CA SER A 324 8.74 3.83 9.56
C SER A 324 7.37 4.01 8.91
N LYS A 325 7.34 4.61 7.72
CA LYS A 325 6.13 4.81 6.92
C LYS A 325 6.39 4.56 5.45
N GLY A 326 5.54 3.78 4.79
CA GLY A 326 5.70 3.55 3.35
C GLY A 326 4.95 2.34 2.83
N LEU A 327 5.11 2.13 1.53
CA LEU A 327 4.53 1.02 0.79
C LEU A 327 5.66 0.10 0.30
N LEU A 328 5.62 -1.17 0.67
CA LEU A 328 6.41 -2.21 0.02
C LEU A 328 5.54 -2.96 -0.99
N VAL A 329 6.13 -3.35 -2.12
CA VAL A 329 5.45 -4.11 -3.17
C VAL A 329 6.15 -5.44 -3.32
N PHE A 330 5.40 -6.52 -3.16
CA PHE A 330 5.81 -7.83 -3.60
C PHE A 330 5.23 -8.06 -5.00
N ASN A 331 6.08 -8.37 -5.97
CA ASN A 331 5.69 -8.70 -7.34
C ASN A 331 6.12 -10.15 -7.63
N SER A 332 5.16 -11.00 -7.97
CA SER A 332 5.38 -12.43 -8.28
C SER A 332 6.27 -12.64 -9.50
N ASP A 333 6.21 -11.74 -10.49
CA ASP A 333 6.97 -11.84 -11.76
C ASP A 333 8.46 -11.55 -11.58
N CYS A 334 8.85 -10.98 -10.43
CA CYS A 334 10.22 -10.59 -10.16
C CYS A 334 11.03 -11.67 -9.44
N LEU A 335 10.51 -12.90 -9.31
CA LEU A 335 11.24 -14.03 -8.74
C LEU A 335 11.97 -14.78 -9.85
N SER A 336 13.27 -15.00 -9.67
CA SER A 336 13.99 -15.95 -10.52
C SER A 336 13.50 -17.38 -10.28
N GLU A 337 13.66 -18.29 -11.25
CA GLU A 337 13.23 -19.69 -11.12
C GLU A 337 13.82 -20.40 -9.88
N ASP A 338 14.94 -19.89 -9.36
CA ASP A 338 15.67 -20.45 -8.21
C ASP A 338 15.33 -19.77 -6.86
N GLU A 339 14.63 -18.64 -6.85
CA GLU A 339 14.32 -17.88 -5.63
C GLU A 339 12.92 -18.21 -5.09
N GLN A 340 12.88 -18.96 -3.97
CA GLN A 340 11.62 -19.32 -3.31
C GLN A 340 11.04 -18.20 -2.42
N SER A 341 11.90 -17.28 -1.97
CA SER A 341 11.51 -16.07 -1.23
C SER A 341 12.22 -14.82 -1.70
N LYS A 342 11.61 -13.68 -1.34
CA LYS A 342 12.12 -12.35 -1.63
C LYS A 342 12.10 -11.49 -0.38
N THR A 343 13.23 -10.86 -0.10
CA THR A 343 13.35 -9.83 0.93
C THR A 343 13.31 -8.46 0.29
N SER A 344 12.39 -7.62 0.75
CA SER A 344 12.23 -6.23 0.31
C SER A 344 12.50 -5.29 1.47
N ARG A 345 13.20 -4.19 1.21
CA ARG A 345 13.62 -3.21 2.23
C ARG A 345 12.90 -1.89 2.04
N LEU A 346 12.38 -1.32 3.13
CA LEU A 346 11.85 0.04 3.22
C LEU A 346 12.79 0.89 4.10
N THR A 347 13.53 1.79 3.48
CA THR A 347 14.28 2.85 4.17
C THR A 347 13.35 4.05 4.34
N SER A 348 13.04 4.40 5.59
CA SER A 348 11.98 5.37 5.87
C SER A 348 12.09 5.96 7.28
N TRP A 349 11.94 7.28 7.41
CA TRP A 349 11.90 8.03 8.68
C TRP A 349 13.11 7.82 9.60
N LEU A 350 13.05 6.86 10.53
CA LEU A 350 14.10 6.61 11.53
C LEU A 350 14.61 5.17 11.43
N SER A 351 14.30 4.46 10.34
CA SER A 351 14.52 3.02 10.27
C SER A 351 14.75 2.50 8.85
N ASP A 352 15.28 1.27 8.81
CA ASP A 352 15.22 0.38 7.66
C ASP A 352 14.48 -0.90 8.07
N VAL A 353 13.35 -1.18 7.43
CA VAL A 353 12.51 -2.34 7.69
C VAL A 353 12.63 -3.33 6.56
N GLU A 354 12.85 -4.61 6.87
CA GLU A 354 12.89 -5.69 5.88
C GLU A 354 11.69 -6.62 6.06
N LEU A 355 11.04 -6.90 4.93
CA LEU A 355 9.95 -7.86 4.80
C LEU A 355 10.40 -9.01 3.90
N THR A 356 10.34 -10.23 4.41
CA THR A 356 10.63 -11.45 3.64
C THR A 356 9.33 -12.20 3.37
N CYS A 357 9.07 -12.54 2.11
CA CYS A 357 7.91 -13.29 1.68
C CYS A 357 8.33 -14.47 0.81
N ALA A 358 7.79 -15.66 1.07
CA ALA A 358 7.95 -16.82 0.20
C ALA A 358 6.75 -16.94 -0.74
N HIS A 359 7.02 -17.20 -2.01
CA HIS A 359 6.00 -17.37 -3.04
C HIS A 359 5.51 -18.82 -3.07
N VAL A 360 4.21 -18.99 -3.28
CA VAL A 360 3.56 -20.30 -3.29
C VAL A 360 2.71 -20.39 -4.54
N LEU A 361 3.17 -21.20 -5.49
CA LEU A 361 2.42 -21.58 -6.69
C LEU A 361 1.43 -22.69 -6.34
N ASP A 362 0.25 -22.65 -6.98
CA ASP A 362 -0.84 -23.60 -6.75
C ASP A 362 -1.14 -23.84 -5.25
N PRO A 363 -1.43 -22.77 -4.48
CA PRO A 363 -1.48 -22.83 -3.03
C PRO A 363 -2.77 -23.47 -2.50
N MET A 364 -2.61 -24.25 -1.45
CA MET A 364 -3.64 -24.59 -0.48
C MET A 364 -3.41 -23.83 0.80
N GLU A 365 -4.49 -23.43 1.47
CA GLU A 365 -4.42 -22.85 2.81
C GLU A 365 -4.45 -23.96 3.87
N ALA A 366 -3.40 -24.07 4.66
CA ALA A 366 -3.33 -24.89 5.86
C ALA A 366 -3.60 -24.03 7.10
N THR A 367 -4.69 -24.30 7.81
CA THR A 367 -4.91 -23.73 9.15
C THR A 367 -4.49 -24.72 10.22
N ILE A 368 -3.52 -24.34 11.06
CA ILE A 368 -2.94 -25.20 12.09
C ILE A 368 -3.51 -24.88 13.48
N ALA A 369 -3.79 -25.93 14.26
CA ALA A 369 -4.07 -25.84 15.70
C ALA A 369 -3.40 -26.99 16.45
N ILE A 370 -2.77 -26.69 17.59
CA ILE A 370 -2.05 -27.68 18.40
C ILE A 370 -2.68 -27.72 19.79
N ASN A 371 -3.22 -28.88 20.17
CA ASN A 371 -3.94 -29.07 21.42
C ASN A 371 -3.25 -30.13 22.28
N LEU A 372 -3.20 -29.92 23.59
CA LEU A 372 -2.73 -30.92 24.53
C LEU A 372 -3.90 -31.78 25.00
N LEU A 373 -3.84 -33.08 24.71
CA LEU A 373 -4.88 -34.03 25.09
C LEU A 373 -4.70 -34.52 26.52
N LYS A 374 -3.45 -34.82 26.91
CA LYS A 374 -3.08 -35.33 28.24
C LYS A 374 -1.65 -34.97 28.60
N GLY A 375 -1.37 -34.89 29.89
CA GLY A 375 -0.05 -34.59 30.44
C GLY A 375 0.24 -33.09 30.46
N GLN A 376 1.53 -32.76 30.43
CA GLN A 376 2.02 -31.39 30.34
C GLN A 376 3.10 -31.34 29.27
N CYS A 377 3.18 -30.22 28.58
CA CYS A 377 4.30 -29.95 27.68
C CYS A 377 4.70 -28.47 27.77
N ASN A 378 6.00 -28.25 27.65
CA ASN A 378 6.57 -26.92 27.48
C ASN A 378 6.94 -26.76 26.01
N ILE A 379 6.38 -25.77 25.36
CA ILE A 379 6.69 -25.40 23.98
C ILE A 379 7.16 -23.95 24.03
N SER A 380 8.40 -23.72 23.59
CA SER A 380 9.02 -22.40 23.48
C SER A 380 8.78 -21.78 22.11
N ARG A 381 8.80 -22.60 21.05
CA ARG A 381 8.70 -22.12 19.67
C ARG A 381 8.01 -23.15 18.77
N VAL A 382 7.21 -22.65 17.84
CA VAL A 382 6.60 -23.43 16.76
C VAL A 382 6.93 -22.77 15.44
N GLU A 383 7.54 -23.54 14.55
CA GLU A 383 7.86 -23.10 13.19
C GLU A 383 7.11 -23.95 12.17
N ALA A 384 6.82 -23.36 11.02
CA ALA A 384 6.24 -24.03 9.87
C ALA A 384 6.95 -23.66 8.57
N TRP A 385 7.11 -24.62 7.68
CA TRP A 385 7.63 -24.43 6.33
C TRP A 385 7.08 -25.52 5.40
N THR A 386 7.45 -25.50 4.13
CA THR A 386 7.01 -26.51 3.14
C THR A 386 8.14 -27.47 2.79
N THR A 387 7.83 -28.66 2.30
CA THR A 387 8.83 -29.70 2.08
C THR A 387 9.96 -29.33 1.13
N GLU A 388 9.71 -28.47 0.14
CA GLU A 388 10.73 -28.01 -0.82
C GLU A 388 11.34 -26.65 -0.44
N ASN A 389 10.79 -25.96 0.56
CA ASN A 389 11.34 -24.71 1.11
C ASN A 389 11.73 -24.88 2.58
N SER A 390 12.90 -25.47 2.83
CA SER A 390 13.46 -25.66 4.18
C SER A 390 14.29 -24.48 4.69
N GLU A 391 14.36 -23.37 3.97
CA GLU A 391 15.12 -22.20 4.39
C GLU A 391 14.20 -21.14 5.02
N ASP A 392 12.96 -21.02 4.53
CA ASP A 392 12.03 -19.99 4.96
C ASP A 392 11.06 -20.50 6.04
N HIS A 393 11.52 -20.48 7.28
CA HIS A 393 10.72 -20.89 8.43
C HIS A 393 9.79 -19.76 8.90
N MET A 394 8.48 -20.00 8.87
CA MET A 394 7.48 -19.14 9.48
C MET A 394 7.38 -19.43 10.97
N ILE A 395 7.55 -18.41 11.80
CA ILE A 395 7.29 -18.53 13.24
C ILE A 395 5.77 -18.43 13.48
N LEU A 396 5.16 -19.51 13.94
CA LEU A 396 3.75 -19.56 14.32
C LEU A 396 3.51 -19.22 15.79
N TYR A 397 4.53 -19.41 16.62
CA TYR A 397 4.55 -19.07 18.04
C TYR A 397 5.99 -19.00 18.53
N GLU A 398 6.27 -18.03 19.40
CA GLU A 398 7.54 -17.93 20.12
C GLU A 398 7.30 -17.31 21.50
N ASN A 399 7.82 -17.96 22.54
CA ASN A 399 7.81 -17.46 23.89
C ASN A 399 9.06 -16.61 24.12
N LYS A 400 8.90 -15.28 24.05
CA LYS A 400 9.99 -14.32 24.33
C LYS A 400 10.13 -13.96 25.81
N ALA A 401 9.31 -14.52 26.71
CA ALA A 401 9.42 -14.24 28.14
C ALA A 401 10.52 -15.11 28.76
N GLU A 402 11.70 -14.54 28.98
CA GLU A 402 12.88 -15.23 29.56
C GLU A 402 12.58 -15.92 30.91
N ASP A 403 11.59 -15.43 31.67
CA ASP A 403 11.28 -15.92 33.02
C ASP A 403 9.92 -16.65 33.16
N THR A 404 9.16 -16.86 32.06
CA THR A 404 7.83 -17.49 32.15
C THR A 404 7.75 -18.72 31.26
N GLN A 405 7.98 -19.90 31.85
CA GLN A 405 7.63 -21.17 31.20
C GLN A 405 6.11 -21.23 31.03
N ILE A 406 5.65 -21.20 29.78
CA ILE A 406 4.25 -21.43 29.46
C ILE A 406 4.05 -22.94 29.44
N VAL A 407 3.68 -23.49 30.60
CA VAL A 407 3.24 -24.88 30.73
C VAL A 407 1.83 -24.98 30.16
N ILE A 408 1.65 -25.81 29.15
CA ILE A 408 0.33 -26.15 28.63
C ILE A 408 -0.19 -27.34 29.44
N ASP A 409 -1.35 -27.17 30.07
CA ASP A 409 -2.03 -28.20 30.88
C ASP A 409 -3.06 -29.00 30.07
N ASP A 410 -3.55 -30.10 30.65
CA ASP A 410 -4.61 -30.96 30.09
C ASP A 410 -5.77 -30.16 29.48
N GLY A 411 -6.00 -30.36 28.17
CA GLY A 411 -7.05 -29.66 27.42
C GLY A 411 -6.69 -28.26 26.94
N GLY A 412 -5.46 -27.80 27.18
CA GLY A 412 -4.93 -26.53 26.68
C GLY A 412 -4.62 -26.54 25.18
N THR A 413 -4.43 -25.34 24.63
CA THR A 413 -4.07 -25.12 23.22
C THR A 413 -2.81 -24.24 23.18
N VAL A 414 -1.88 -24.56 22.30
CA VAL A 414 -0.69 -23.72 22.05
C VAL A 414 -1.18 -22.36 21.52
N PRO A 415 -0.77 -21.23 22.12
CA PRO A 415 -1.27 -19.91 21.74
C PRO A 415 -0.57 -19.39 20.49
N LEU A 416 -0.81 -20.06 19.35
CA LEU A 416 -0.28 -19.66 18.05
C LEU A 416 -0.70 -18.23 17.70
N THR A 417 0.28 -17.36 17.42
CA THR A 417 0.06 -16.01 16.92
C THR A 417 -0.33 -16.02 15.45
N ARG A 418 0.10 -17.06 14.72
CA ARG A 418 -0.22 -17.32 13.32
C ARG A 418 -0.61 -18.78 13.12
N ARG A 419 -1.58 -19.03 12.26
CA ARG A 419 -2.16 -20.36 12.04
C ARG A 419 -2.29 -20.68 10.55
N VAL A 420 -2.32 -19.67 9.70
CA VAL A 420 -2.44 -19.81 8.25
C VAL A 420 -1.06 -19.92 7.61
N VAL A 421 -0.88 -20.99 6.81
CA VAL A 421 0.29 -21.24 5.97
C VAL A 421 -0.21 -21.63 4.58
N ALA A 422 0.27 -20.96 3.53
CA ALA A 422 0.06 -21.37 2.15
C ALA A 422 1.04 -22.51 1.81
N VAL A 423 0.54 -23.59 1.23
CA VAL A 423 1.32 -24.81 0.92
C VAL A 423 1.02 -25.23 -0.52
N PRO A 424 2.02 -25.46 -1.38
CA PRO A 424 1.77 -25.97 -2.73
C PRO A 424 0.97 -27.28 -2.72
N LEU A 425 0.12 -27.49 -3.73
CA LEU A 425 -0.75 -28.66 -3.85
C LEU A 425 -0.02 -30.01 -3.76
N ASP A 426 1.21 -30.07 -4.27
CA ASP A 426 2.05 -31.25 -4.34
C ASP A 426 3.02 -31.38 -3.15
N GLU A 427 3.01 -30.40 -2.24
CA GLU A 427 3.86 -30.35 -1.06
C GLU A 427 3.13 -30.67 0.24
N LYS A 428 3.90 -30.74 1.33
CA LYS A 428 3.40 -30.95 2.69
C LYS A 428 3.88 -29.81 3.58
N VAL A 429 3.10 -29.53 4.63
CA VAL A 429 3.57 -28.64 5.69
C VAL A 429 4.47 -29.42 6.65
N VAL A 430 5.60 -28.82 7.01
CA VAL A 430 6.50 -29.30 8.04
C VAL A 430 6.33 -28.41 9.27
N LEU A 431 6.12 -29.01 10.43
CA LEU A 431 6.03 -28.32 11.72
C LEU A 431 7.19 -28.72 12.61
N SER A 432 7.88 -27.75 13.19
CA SER A 432 8.89 -27.97 14.23
C SER A 432 8.40 -27.43 15.55
N LEU A 433 8.29 -28.29 16.56
CA LEU A 433 7.94 -27.93 17.93
C LEU A 433 9.19 -28.01 18.79
N VAL A 434 9.62 -26.87 19.33
CA VAL A 434 10.78 -26.74 20.21
C VAL A 434 10.30 -26.62 21.66
N GLY A 435 10.93 -27.40 22.55
CA GLY A 435 10.66 -27.34 23.99
C GLY A 435 11.66 -26.46 24.74
N ASP A 436 11.39 -26.17 26.01
CA ASP A 436 12.28 -25.35 26.87
C ASP A 436 13.56 -26.11 27.28
N ASP A 437 13.47 -27.43 27.44
CA ASP A 437 14.63 -28.27 27.75
C ASP A 437 15.29 -28.65 26.42
N GLU A 438 16.55 -28.25 26.21
CA GLU A 438 17.48 -28.52 25.07
C GLU A 438 17.40 -29.94 24.47
N SER A 439 16.26 -30.29 23.90
CA SER A 439 15.89 -31.56 23.30
C SER A 439 15.73 -31.33 21.81
N GLU A 440 16.04 -32.34 21.01
CA GLU A 440 15.81 -32.27 19.57
C GLU A 440 14.33 -31.89 19.28
N PRO A 441 14.09 -30.96 18.35
CA PRO A 441 12.74 -30.52 18.03
C PRO A 441 11.89 -31.68 17.52
N LEU A 442 10.62 -31.69 17.90
CA LEU A 442 9.66 -32.63 17.31
C LEU A 442 9.27 -32.10 15.92
N VAL A 443 9.72 -32.77 14.87
CA VAL A 443 9.40 -32.42 13.48
C VAL A 443 8.30 -33.33 12.94
N LEU A 444 7.24 -32.74 12.39
CA LEU A 444 6.10 -33.43 11.80
C LEU A 444 5.93 -32.98 10.35
N THR A 445 5.72 -33.93 9.43
CA THR A 445 5.42 -33.65 8.03
C THR A 445 4.00 -34.11 7.72
N LEU A 446 3.12 -33.18 7.37
CA LEU A 446 1.67 -33.39 7.30
C LEU A 446 1.16 -32.97 5.92
N GLY A 447 0.50 -33.89 5.22
CA GLY A 447 -0.10 -33.63 3.91
C GLY A 447 -1.59 -33.35 3.97
N GLN A 448 -2.20 -33.14 2.79
CA GLN A 448 -3.62 -32.83 2.65
C GLN A 448 -4.57 -33.84 3.31
N THR A 449 -4.17 -35.12 3.40
CA THR A 449 -4.97 -36.18 4.03
C THR A 449 -4.86 -36.21 5.55
N ASP A 450 -3.90 -35.49 6.13
CA ASP A 450 -3.60 -35.48 7.56
C ASP A 450 -4.36 -34.34 8.25
N GLU A 451 -5.67 -34.52 8.46
CA GLU A 451 -6.49 -33.51 9.16
C GLU A 451 -6.23 -33.50 10.68
N VAL A 452 -5.89 -34.66 11.24
CA VAL A 452 -5.62 -34.83 12.68
C VAL A 452 -4.45 -35.78 12.88
N HIS A 453 -3.42 -35.32 13.59
CA HIS A 453 -2.24 -36.11 13.92
C HIS A 453 -2.00 -36.10 15.43
N ALA A 454 -1.86 -37.28 16.02
CA ALA A 454 -1.52 -37.42 17.43
C ALA A 454 -0.02 -37.70 17.59
N CYS A 455 0.67 -36.91 18.41
CA CYS A 455 2.09 -37.04 18.67
C CYS A 455 2.41 -36.90 20.16
N LYS A 456 3.66 -37.17 20.54
CA LYS A 456 4.13 -37.04 21.92
C LYS A 456 5.31 -36.10 21.98
N MET A 457 5.32 -35.24 23.00
CA MET A 457 6.43 -34.34 23.32
C MET A 457 6.63 -34.35 24.82
N GLY A 458 7.77 -34.86 25.29
CA GLY A 458 7.99 -35.14 26.71
C GLY A 458 6.94 -36.11 27.27
N CYS A 459 6.24 -35.70 28.33
CA CYS A 459 5.13 -36.46 28.93
C CYS A 459 3.74 -36.08 28.37
N GLY A 460 3.67 -35.09 27.47
CA GLY A 460 2.44 -34.61 26.86
C GLY A 460 2.03 -35.40 25.61
N GLU A 461 0.73 -35.73 25.51
CA GLU A 461 0.09 -36.25 24.31
C GLU A 461 -0.58 -35.10 23.56
N LEU A 462 -0.02 -34.74 22.41
CA LEU A 462 -0.46 -33.62 21.58
C LEU A 462 -1.36 -34.09 20.44
N GLN A 463 -2.25 -33.20 20.00
CA GLN A 463 -3.05 -33.33 18.80
C GLN A 463 -2.87 -32.09 17.93
N VAL A 464 -2.21 -32.29 16.78
CA VAL A 464 -2.17 -31.31 15.71
C VAL A 464 -3.40 -31.51 14.82
N LYS A 465 -4.13 -30.42 14.57
CA LYS A 465 -5.22 -30.37 13.62
C LYS A 465 -4.85 -29.45 12.48
N ILE A 466 -5.10 -29.88 11.25
CA ILE A 466 -4.96 -29.06 10.06
C ILE A 466 -6.29 -29.05 9.31
N ALA A 467 -6.79 -27.86 9.03
CA ALA A 467 -7.89 -27.67 8.10
C ALA A 467 -7.34 -27.16 6.76
N TRP A 468 -7.64 -27.87 5.68
CA TRP A 468 -7.21 -27.55 4.32
C TRP A 468 -8.34 -26.87 3.54
N THR A 469 -8.12 -25.63 3.12
CA THR A 469 -9.06 -24.84 2.31
C THR A 469 -8.39 -24.30 1.07
N ALA A 470 -9.19 -23.98 0.05
CA ALA A 470 -8.69 -23.23 -1.10
C ALA A 470 -8.33 -21.81 -0.64
N ILE A 471 -7.38 -21.19 -1.32
CA ILE A 471 -7.20 -19.74 -1.25
C ILE A 471 -8.43 -19.08 -1.92
N PRO A 472 -8.95 -17.96 -1.39
CA PRO A 472 -10.10 -17.30 -2.01
C PRO A 472 -9.75 -16.67 -3.37
N GLU A 473 -10.59 -16.94 -4.36
CA GLU A 473 -10.37 -16.51 -5.75
C GLU A 473 -10.62 -15.00 -5.94
N ARG A 474 -9.64 -14.26 -6.48
CA ARG A 474 -9.73 -12.80 -6.72
C ARG A 474 -10.97 -12.38 -7.52
N ARG A 475 -11.34 -13.18 -8.53
CA ARG A 475 -12.42 -12.90 -9.49
C ARG A 475 -13.81 -12.84 -8.85
N LYS A 476 -13.97 -13.41 -7.65
CA LYS A 476 -15.27 -13.46 -6.96
C LYS A 476 -15.59 -12.18 -6.19
N TYR A 477 -14.58 -11.37 -5.87
CA TYR A 477 -14.71 -10.36 -4.82
C TYR A 477 -14.32 -8.96 -5.24
N ASN A 478 -13.39 -8.81 -6.19
CA ASN A 478 -13.01 -7.50 -6.71
C ASN A 478 -14.19 -6.78 -7.35
N LYS A 479 -14.47 -5.57 -6.87
CA LYS A 479 -15.50 -4.70 -7.42
C LYS A 479 -14.83 -3.50 -8.05
N TRP A 480 -14.81 -3.53 -9.38
CA TRP A 480 -14.40 -2.40 -10.20
C TRP A 480 -15.63 -1.75 -10.82
N GLU A 481 -15.59 -0.43 -10.96
CA GLU A 481 -16.62 0.33 -11.67
C GLU A 481 -15.95 1.23 -12.71
N PHE A 482 -16.41 1.14 -13.96
CA PHE A 482 -15.97 2.05 -15.02
C PHE A 482 -16.92 3.24 -15.11
N VAL A 483 -16.37 4.45 -15.10
CA VAL A 483 -17.09 5.69 -15.38
C VAL A 483 -16.34 6.46 -16.47
N GLY A 484 -16.84 6.38 -17.69
CA GLY A 484 -16.07 6.85 -18.85
C GLY A 484 -14.81 6.00 -19.02
N ASP A 485 -13.64 6.65 -19.09
CA ASP A 485 -12.33 5.98 -19.13
C ASP A 485 -11.71 5.79 -17.72
N GLU A 486 -12.39 6.20 -16.64
CA GLU A 486 -11.90 6.05 -15.27
C GLU A 486 -12.28 4.68 -14.67
N LEU A 487 -11.27 3.98 -14.13
CA LEU A 487 -11.43 2.74 -13.39
C LEU A 487 -11.45 3.02 -11.88
N LEU A 488 -12.59 2.80 -11.24
CA LEU A 488 -12.80 3.02 -9.81
C LEU A 488 -12.72 1.70 -9.05
N MET A 489 -12.00 1.72 -7.93
CA MET A 489 -12.04 0.66 -6.92
C MET A 489 -13.21 0.92 -5.96
N LEU A 490 -14.01 -0.11 -5.66
CA LEU A 490 -15.22 -0.02 -4.81
C LEU A 490 -15.15 -0.75 -3.47
#